data_AF-A0A5C6ZDG2-F1
#
_entry.id   AF-A0A5C6ZDG2-F1
#
_cell.length_a   1.000
_cell.length_b   1.000
_cell.length_c   1.000
_cell.angle_alpha   90.00
_cell.angle_beta   90.00
_cell.angle_gamma   90.00
#
_symmetry.space_group_name_H-M   'P 1'
#
loop_
_entity.id
_entity.type
_entity.pdbx_description
1 polymer ?
#
loop_
_entity_poly.entity_id
_entity_poly.type
_entity_poly.pdbx_seq_one_letter_code
_entity_poly.pdbx_strand_id
1 'polypeptide(L)'
;MKSIVMSFLILAIGLSTYAQNQNSEMSIMKAEKPIVIINDTIIGSIDLLDKVSSDNISALTIYKDRKLSATFLFIENKKSAGLIIATIKHEFELKSQKELNIFFGLNETNDVYVNGYLIENKKQNISSESIIGIELIKADNFKLKKAVLNIEIE
;
A
#
# COMPACT_ATOMS: atom_id res chain seq x y z
N MET A 1 6.67 -59.21 -8.32
CA MET A 1 6.17 -58.20 -7.36
C MET A 1 7.20 -57.13 -6.95
N LYS A 2 8.50 -57.28 -7.22
CA LYS A 2 9.52 -56.25 -6.86
C LYS A 2 9.53 -55.02 -7.78
N SER A 3 9.16 -55.18 -9.06
CA SER A 3 9.21 -54.08 -10.05
C SER A 3 8.10 -53.02 -9.86
N ILE A 4 6.90 -53.43 -9.44
CA ILE A 4 5.75 -52.52 -9.24
C ILE A 4 5.95 -51.62 -8.01
N VAL A 5 6.59 -52.14 -6.95
CA VAL A 5 6.91 -51.38 -5.74
C VAL A 5 7.93 -50.27 -6.04
N MET A 6 8.86 -50.52 -6.97
CA MET A 6 9.89 -49.55 -7.35
C MET A 6 9.31 -48.39 -8.18
N SER A 7 8.30 -48.64 -9.02
CA SER A 7 7.58 -47.58 -9.75
C SER A 7 6.76 -46.66 -8.84
N PHE A 8 6.20 -47.17 -7.74
CA PHE A 8 5.49 -46.34 -6.75
C PHE A 8 6.45 -45.44 -5.95
N LEU A 9 7.68 -45.90 -5.68
CA LEU A 9 8.67 -45.14 -4.94
C LEU A 9 9.17 -43.91 -5.71
N ILE A 10 9.26 -44.01 -7.05
CA ILE A 10 9.70 -42.90 -7.91
C ILE A 10 8.60 -41.82 -8.04
N LEU A 11 7.31 -42.21 -8.01
CA LEU A 11 6.21 -41.25 -8.04
C LEU A 11 6.10 -40.41 -6.75
N ALA A 12 6.46 -40.98 -5.59
CA ALA A 12 6.36 -40.28 -4.32
C ALA A 12 7.41 -39.17 -4.13
N ILE A 13 8.56 -39.27 -4.80
CA ILE A 13 9.65 -38.26 -4.71
C ILE A 13 9.35 -37.03 -5.59
N GLY A 14 8.50 -37.18 -6.62
CA GLY A 14 8.16 -36.09 -7.54
C GLY A 14 7.10 -35.11 -7.04
N LEU A 15 6.42 -35.39 -5.92
CA LEU A 15 5.33 -34.55 -5.39
C LEU A 15 5.76 -33.60 -4.26
N SER A 16 7.01 -33.68 -3.77
CA SER A 16 7.47 -32.87 -2.64
C SER A 16 8.12 -31.54 -3.03
N THR A 17 8.32 -31.24 -4.32
CA THR A 17 9.00 -30.00 -4.75
C THR A 17 8.09 -28.80 -4.99
N TYR A 18 6.77 -28.94 -4.77
CA TYR A 18 5.82 -27.82 -4.88
C TYR A 18 5.16 -27.41 -3.55
N ALA A 19 5.65 -27.92 -2.41
CA ALA A 19 5.22 -27.43 -1.11
C ALA A 19 6.11 -26.25 -0.68
N GLN A 20 5.50 -25.07 -0.63
CA GLN A 20 6.03 -23.85 -0.01
C GLN A 20 7.17 -23.15 -0.75
N ASN A 21 6.86 -22.53 -1.89
CA ASN A 21 7.42 -21.20 -2.13
C ASN A 21 6.53 -20.17 -1.44
N GLN A 22 6.49 -20.23 -0.11
CA GLN A 22 6.09 -19.06 0.66
C GLN A 22 7.27 -18.10 0.56
N ASN A 23 7.27 -17.27 -0.49
CA ASN A 23 7.98 -16.00 -0.46
C ASN A 23 7.36 -15.21 0.71
N SER A 24 7.72 -15.53 1.94
CA SER A 24 7.64 -14.56 3.02
C SER A 24 8.66 -13.51 2.62
N GLU A 25 8.21 -12.47 1.92
CA GLU A 25 9.00 -11.27 1.80
C GLU A 25 9.49 -10.94 3.19
N MET A 26 10.81 -11.00 3.36
CA MET A 26 11.44 -10.74 4.63
C MET A 26 11.05 -9.31 4.99
N SER A 27 10.15 -9.13 5.96
CA SER A 27 9.77 -7.83 6.49
C SER A 27 10.97 -7.27 7.25
N ILE A 28 11.95 -6.81 6.49
CA ILE A 28 12.94 -5.87 7.00
C ILE A 28 12.08 -4.67 7.35
N MET A 29 11.88 -4.41 8.65
CA MET A 29 11.22 -3.20 9.13
C MET A 29 12.01 -2.00 8.61
N LYS A 30 11.71 -1.54 7.39
CA LYS A 30 12.05 -0.20 6.94
C LYS A 30 11.45 0.74 7.96
N ALA A 31 12.22 1.73 8.40
CA ALA A 31 11.67 2.79 9.22
C ALA A 31 10.52 3.43 8.44
N GLU A 32 9.28 3.27 8.90
CA GLU A 32 8.13 3.87 8.23
C GLU A 32 8.33 5.40 8.22
N LYS A 33 8.28 6.00 7.04
CA LYS A 33 8.29 7.46 6.87
C LYS A 33 6.89 8.03 7.09
N PRO A 34 6.75 9.25 7.63
CA PRO A 34 5.43 9.86 7.82
C PRO A 34 4.74 10.09 6.47
N ILE A 35 3.43 9.89 6.46
CA ILE A 35 2.57 10.26 5.32
C ILE A 35 2.33 11.76 5.38
N VAL A 36 2.39 12.43 4.23
CA VAL A 36 2.06 13.85 4.09
C VAL A 36 0.68 14.00 3.46
N ILE A 37 -0.18 14.82 4.08
CA ILE A 37 -1.42 15.31 3.50
C ILE A 37 -1.21 16.77 3.11
N ILE A 38 -1.26 17.07 1.82
CA ILE A 38 -1.10 18.42 1.28
C ILE A 38 -2.48 18.98 0.92
N ASN A 39 -2.77 20.18 1.42
CA ASN A 39 -4.01 20.91 1.14
C ASN A 39 -5.29 20.06 1.36
N ASP A 40 -5.27 19.16 2.36
CA ASP A 40 -6.33 18.18 2.69
C ASP A 40 -6.75 17.21 1.58
N THR A 41 -6.15 17.31 0.40
CA THR A 41 -6.65 16.69 -0.85
C THR A 41 -5.63 15.80 -1.53
N ILE A 42 -4.35 15.90 -1.16
CA ILE A 42 -3.27 15.14 -1.78
C ILE A 42 -2.58 14.31 -0.69
N ILE A 43 -2.43 13.02 -0.92
CA ILE A 43 -1.63 12.11 -0.11
C ILE A 43 -0.30 11.88 -0.81
N GLY A 44 0.80 11.98 -0.08
CA GLY A 44 2.13 11.75 -0.62
C GLY A 44 3.15 11.41 0.45
N SER A 45 4.37 11.15 -0.01
CA SER A 45 5.52 10.88 0.84
C SER A 45 6.17 12.17 1.33
N ILE A 46 6.98 12.04 2.39
CA ILE A 46 7.72 13.16 2.95
C ILE A 46 8.71 13.78 1.95
N ASP A 47 9.23 12.97 1.03
CA ASP A 47 10.18 13.38 0.00
C ASP A 47 9.57 14.40 -0.99
N LEU A 48 8.24 14.55 -1.05
CA LEU A 48 7.60 15.64 -1.79
C LEU A 48 7.95 17.02 -1.24
N LEU A 49 8.20 17.13 0.07
CA LEU A 49 8.54 18.42 0.67
C LEU A 49 9.90 18.91 0.18
N ASP A 50 10.83 18.02 -0.15
CA ASP A 50 12.16 18.38 -0.66
C ASP A 50 12.11 18.96 -2.08
N LYS A 51 11.05 18.68 -2.83
CA LYS A 51 10.82 19.21 -4.19
C LYS A 51 10.16 20.59 -4.18
N VAL A 52 9.68 21.04 -3.03
CA VAL A 52 8.93 22.28 -2.89
C VAL A 52 9.84 23.36 -2.31
N SER A 53 9.95 24.50 -3.01
CA SER A 53 10.60 25.68 -2.44
C SER A 53 9.94 26.10 -1.13
N SER A 54 10.72 26.43 -0.10
CA SER A 54 10.21 26.85 1.21
C SER A 54 9.20 27.99 1.15
N ASP A 55 9.35 28.90 0.19
CA ASP A 55 8.45 30.04 -0.02
C ASP A 55 7.03 29.64 -0.43
N ASN A 56 6.86 28.40 -0.92
CA ASN A 56 5.58 27.83 -1.28
C ASN A 56 4.93 27.06 -0.13
N ILE A 57 5.58 26.92 1.03
CA ILE A 57 5.05 26.21 2.19
C ILE A 57 4.48 27.22 3.19
N SER A 58 3.16 27.30 3.28
CA SER A 58 2.48 28.23 4.19
C SER A 58 2.34 27.69 5.60
N ALA A 59 2.22 26.36 5.75
CA ALA A 59 2.05 25.71 7.04
C ALA A 59 2.52 24.25 7.01
N LEU A 60 3.08 23.79 8.12
CA LEU A 60 3.40 22.39 8.38
C LEU A 60 2.98 22.05 9.81
N THR A 61 2.15 21.02 9.97
CA THR A 61 1.76 20.50 11.28
C THR A 61 2.14 19.02 11.37
N ILE A 62 2.89 18.66 12.41
CA ILE A 62 3.42 17.31 12.58
C ILE A 62 2.66 16.60 13.69
N TYR A 63 2.13 15.42 13.40
CA TYR A 63 1.46 14.56 14.35
C TYR A 63 2.21 13.24 14.48
N LYS A 64 2.88 13.02 15.61
CA LYS A 64 3.72 11.82 15.82
C LYS A 64 2.92 10.52 15.89
N ASP A 65 1.76 10.57 16.53
CA ASP A 65 0.96 9.36 16.82
C ASP A 65 -0.33 9.27 15.99
N ARG A 66 -0.54 10.21 15.06
CA ARG A 66 -1.74 10.24 14.22
C ARG A 66 -1.54 9.35 12.99
N LYS A 67 -2.53 8.50 12.74
CA LYS A 67 -2.60 7.63 11.56
C LYS A 67 -3.41 8.30 10.45
N LEU A 68 -3.25 7.80 9.22
CA LEU A 68 -4.04 8.24 8.08
C LEU A 68 -5.53 7.86 8.25
N SER A 69 -5.81 6.63 8.68
CA SER A 69 -7.17 6.13 8.94
C SER A 69 -7.19 5.16 10.12
N ALA A 70 -8.37 5.01 10.75
CA ALA A 70 -8.62 3.96 11.74
C ALA A 70 -8.78 2.58 11.09
N THR A 71 -9.07 2.52 9.79
CA THR A 71 -9.27 1.28 9.02
C THR A 71 -7.96 0.92 8.29
N PHE A 72 -7.49 -0.31 8.48
CA PHE A 72 -6.22 -0.78 7.90
C PHE A 72 -6.28 -2.26 7.50
N LEU A 73 -5.48 -2.65 6.51
CA LEU A 73 -5.38 -4.01 5.97
C LEU A 73 -4.54 -4.93 6.85
N PHE A 74 -3.45 -4.41 7.39
CA PHE A 74 -2.43 -5.17 8.10
C PHE A 74 -2.49 -4.87 9.60
N ILE A 75 -2.72 -5.91 10.40
CA ILE A 75 -2.83 -5.81 11.87
C ILE A 75 -1.44 -5.59 12.51
N GLU A 76 -0.37 -5.92 11.77
CA GLU A 76 1.02 -5.91 12.19
C GLU A 76 1.74 -4.59 11.86
N ASN A 77 1.38 -3.49 12.54
CA ASN A 77 2.37 -2.56 13.08
C ASN A 77 1.66 -1.42 13.82
N LYS A 78 1.73 -1.44 15.15
CA LYS A 78 1.10 -0.42 16.00
C LYS A 78 1.85 0.92 15.99
N LYS A 79 3.09 0.97 15.53
CA LYS A 79 3.89 2.20 15.51
C LYS A 79 3.60 2.95 14.22
N SER A 80 2.73 3.95 14.30
CA SER A 80 2.56 4.92 13.21
C SER A 80 3.85 5.71 13.04
N ALA A 81 4.30 5.90 11.80
CA ALA A 81 5.33 6.89 11.46
C ALA A 81 4.91 8.35 11.69
N GLY A 82 3.65 8.58 12.05
CA GLY A 82 3.03 9.89 12.14
C GLY A 82 2.47 10.38 10.81
N LEU A 83 1.87 11.57 10.89
CA LEU A 83 1.22 12.26 9.79
C LEU A 83 1.69 13.71 9.78
N ILE A 84 2.02 14.22 8.59
CA ILE A 84 2.30 15.64 8.38
C ILE A 84 1.18 16.22 7.56
N ILE A 85 0.62 17.35 8.02
CA ILE A 85 -0.34 18.12 7.25
C ILE A 85 0.35 19.39 6.78
N ALA A 86 0.37 19.61 5.48
CA ALA A 86 1.04 20.72 4.84
C ALA A 86 0.05 21.57 4.03
N THR A 87 0.23 22.89 4.07
CA THR A 87 -0.41 23.81 3.13
C THR A 87 0.64 24.31 2.17
N ILE A 88 0.53 23.94 0.89
CA ILE A 88 1.57 24.14 -0.10
C ILE A 88 0.97 24.74 -1.38
N LYS A 89 1.64 25.76 -1.91
CA LYS A 89 1.35 26.37 -3.21
C LYS A 89 2.29 25.81 -4.28
N HIS A 90 2.08 24.56 -4.66
CA HIS A 90 2.84 23.86 -5.69
C HIS A 90 1.91 22.86 -6.39
N GLU A 91 2.10 22.65 -7.69
CA GLU A 91 1.35 21.66 -8.45
C GLU A 91 2.09 20.32 -8.41
N PHE A 92 1.36 19.24 -8.18
CA PHE A 92 1.90 17.88 -8.16
C PHE A 92 1.21 17.05 -9.23
N GLU A 93 1.89 16.03 -9.76
CA GLU A 93 1.22 15.03 -10.56
C GLU A 93 0.37 14.12 -9.67
N LEU A 94 -0.91 13.95 -10.01
CA LEU A 94 -1.89 13.25 -9.17
C LEU A 94 -2.53 12.06 -9.88
N LYS A 95 -2.88 11.03 -9.10
CA LYS A 95 -3.81 9.97 -9.48
C LYS A 95 -4.99 9.95 -8.52
N SER A 96 -6.20 9.99 -9.07
CA SER A 96 -7.40 9.75 -8.28
C SER A 96 -7.58 8.26 -7.97
N GLN A 97 -8.30 7.96 -6.89
CA GLN A 97 -8.66 6.58 -6.54
C GLN A 97 -9.45 5.89 -7.67
N LYS A 98 -10.34 6.63 -8.34
CA LYS A 98 -11.12 6.15 -9.48
C LYS A 98 -10.23 5.76 -10.65
N GLU A 99 -9.28 6.62 -11.04
CA GLU A 99 -8.37 6.32 -12.15
C GLU A 99 -7.54 5.08 -11.89
N LEU A 100 -7.01 4.93 -10.67
CA LEU A 100 -6.26 3.75 -10.25
C LEU A 100 -7.12 2.49 -10.35
N ASN A 101 -8.32 2.51 -9.76
CA ASN A 101 -9.24 1.36 -9.84
C ASN A 101 -9.54 0.95 -11.29
N ILE A 102 -9.89 1.92 -12.15
CA ILE A 102 -10.19 1.64 -13.56
C ILE A 102 -8.98 1.06 -14.28
N PHE A 103 -7.78 1.61 -14.04
CA PHE A 103 -6.54 1.14 -14.65
C PHE A 103 -6.26 -0.33 -14.33
N PHE A 104 -6.53 -0.76 -13.10
CA PHE A 104 -6.37 -2.16 -12.67
C PHE A 104 -7.62 -3.04 -12.91
N GLY A 105 -8.61 -2.56 -13.65
CA GLY A 105 -9.82 -3.34 -14.00
C GLY A 105 -10.79 -3.57 -12.84
N LEU A 106 -10.72 -2.73 -11.80
CA LEU A 106 -11.62 -2.76 -10.65
C LEU A 106 -12.78 -1.77 -10.84
N ASN A 107 -13.80 -1.90 -9.98
CA ASN A 107 -14.88 -0.91 -9.94
C ASN A 107 -14.34 0.45 -9.49
N GLU A 108 -14.73 1.53 -10.14
CA GLU A 108 -14.27 2.90 -9.82
C GLU A 108 -14.48 3.31 -8.35
N THR A 109 -15.48 2.72 -7.68
CA THR A 109 -15.81 2.99 -6.28
C THR A 109 -15.12 2.05 -5.28
N ASN A 110 -14.26 1.13 -5.75
CA ASN A 110 -13.55 0.24 -4.85
C ASN A 110 -12.67 1.02 -3.88
N ASP A 111 -12.50 0.46 -2.69
CA ASP A 111 -11.62 1.02 -1.68
C ASP A 111 -10.16 0.93 -2.14
N VAL A 112 -9.44 2.01 -1.86
CA VAL A 112 -8.01 2.16 -2.13
C VAL A 112 -7.33 2.45 -0.79
N TYR A 113 -6.21 1.80 -0.56
CA TYR A 113 -5.40 1.92 0.63
C TYR A 113 -4.06 2.55 0.28
N VAL A 114 -3.46 3.29 1.21
CA VAL A 114 -2.09 3.81 1.12
C VAL A 114 -1.31 3.28 2.30
N ASN A 115 -0.20 2.58 2.04
CA ASN A 115 0.62 1.92 3.06
C ASN A 115 -0.25 1.11 4.06
N GLY A 116 -1.26 0.40 3.54
CA GLY A 116 -2.18 -0.39 4.33
C GLY A 116 -3.35 0.36 4.99
N TYR A 117 -3.41 1.70 4.93
CA TYR A 117 -4.48 2.51 5.52
C TYR A 117 -5.55 2.91 4.50
N LEU A 118 -6.83 2.81 4.85
CA LEU A 118 -7.93 3.16 3.96
C LEU A 118 -7.92 4.67 3.66
N ILE A 119 -8.05 5.05 2.39
CA ILE A 119 -8.35 6.43 2.02
C ILE A 119 -9.86 6.66 2.16
N GLU A 120 -10.28 7.19 3.32
CA GLU A 120 -11.69 7.42 3.64
C GLU A 120 -12.32 8.50 2.74
N ASN A 121 -11.58 9.58 2.49
CA ASN A 121 -12.02 10.66 1.62
C ASN A 121 -11.80 10.30 0.15
N LYS A 122 -12.86 9.94 -0.57
CA LYS A 122 -12.81 9.59 -2.00
C LYS A 122 -12.37 10.74 -2.92
N LYS A 123 -12.33 11.99 -2.42
CA LYS A 123 -11.80 13.15 -3.16
C LYS A 123 -10.30 13.34 -2.99
N GLN A 124 -9.65 12.59 -2.09
CA GLN A 124 -8.20 12.63 -1.96
C GLN A 124 -7.55 11.87 -3.12
N ASN A 125 -6.54 12.52 -3.70
CA ASN A 125 -5.69 11.97 -4.74
C ASN A 125 -4.36 11.54 -4.12
N ILE A 126 -3.67 10.61 -4.79
CA ILE A 126 -2.31 10.23 -4.44
C ILE A 126 -1.35 10.94 -5.39
N SER A 127 -0.26 11.52 -4.87
CA SER A 127 0.80 12.05 -5.73
C SER A 127 1.48 10.90 -6.48
N SER A 128 1.47 10.96 -7.82
CA SER A 128 2.11 9.96 -8.69
C SER A 128 3.59 9.81 -8.38
N GLU A 129 4.24 10.91 -8.02
CA GLU A 129 5.66 10.99 -7.72
C GLU A 129 6.06 10.29 -6.42
N SER A 130 5.08 10.01 -5.54
CA SER A 130 5.30 9.28 -4.30
C SER A 130 5.05 7.79 -4.44
N ILE A 131 4.44 7.31 -5.54
CA ILE A 131 4.09 5.89 -5.70
C ILE A 131 5.33 5.09 -6.06
N ILE A 132 5.70 4.15 -5.21
CA ILE A 132 6.79 3.19 -5.46
C ILE A 132 6.29 1.81 -5.88
N GLY A 133 5.04 1.48 -5.53
CA GLY A 133 4.45 0.17 -5.76
C GLY A 133 2.94 0.22 -5.69
N ILE A 134 2.29 -0.72 -6.37
CA ILE A 134 0.84 -0.93 -6.29
C ILE A 134 0.57 -2.42 -6.20
N GLU A 135 -0.09 -2.83 -5.13
CA GLU A 135 -0.47 -4.21 -4.89
C GLU A 135 -1.98 -4.40 -5.10
N LEU A 136 -2.33 -5.43 -5.87
CA LEU A 136 -3.71 -5.90 -5.99
C LEU A 136 -3.98 -6.99 -4.95
N ILE A 137 -4.68 -6.63 -3.89
CA ILE A 137 -5.03 -7.56 -2.82
C ILE A 137 -6.36 -8.23 -3.16
N LYS A 138 -6.33 -9.56 -3.29
CA LYS A 138 -7.52 -10.35 -3.61
C LYS A 138 -8.46 -10.41 -2.41
N ALA A 139 -9.76 -10.54 -2.69
CA ALA A 139 -10.75 -10.82 -1.66
C ALA A 139 -10.44 -12.16 -0.98
N ASP A 140 -10.47 -12.19 0.35
CA ASP A 140 -10.34 -13.40 1.15
C ASP A 140 -11.66 -13.80 1.83
N ASN A 141 -12.72 -12.99 1.69
CA ASN A 141 -14.04 -13.10 2.32
C ASN A 141 -14.04 -13.05 3.87
N PHE A 142 -12.88 -12.96 4.51
CA PHE A 142 -12.74 -12.84 5.96
C PHE A 142 -12.51 -11.38 6.37
N LYS A 143 -11.52 -10.73 5.74
CA LYS A 143 -11.20 -9.31 5.95
C LYS A 143 -11.74 -8.45 4.81
N LEU A 144 -11.65 -8.95 3.58
CA LEU A 144 -12.01 -8.22 2.37
C LEU A 144 -13.09 -8.95 1.58
N LYS A 145 -14.23 -8.29 1.38
CA LYS A 145 -15.33 -8.79 0.55
C LYS A 145 -15.08 -8.66 -0.95
N LYS A 146 -14.14 -7.78 -1.34
CA LYS A 146 -13.80 -7.45 -2.73
C LYS A 146 -12.29 -7.26 -2.83
N ALA A 147 -11.74 -7.43 -4.03
CA ALA A 147 -10.34 -7.08 -4.28
C ALA A 147 -10.15 -5.56 -4.18
N VAL A 148 -9.02 -5.13 -3.63
CA VAL A 148 -8.69 -3.72 -3.37
C VAL A 148 -7.25 -3.43 -3.79
N LEU A 149 -6.94 -2.16 -4.00
CA LEU A 149 -5.57 -1.69 -4.24
C LEU A 149 -4.94 -1.22 -2.93
N ASN A 150 -3.70 -1.63 -2.69
CA ASN A 150 -2.81 -1.02 -1.72
C ASN A 150 -1.70 -0.29 -2.47
N ILE A 151 -1.62 1.02 -2.29
CA ILE A 151 -0.61 1.88 -2.91
C ILE A 151 0.53 2.07 -1.92
N GLU A 152 1.73 1.73 -2.33
CA GLU A 152 2.93 1.93 -1.53
C GLU A 152 3.57 3.27 -1.89
N ILE A 153 3.82 4.09 -0.87
CA ILE A 153 4.49 5.38 -0.99
C ILE A 153 5.73 5.47 -0.11
N GLU A 154 6.80 6.08 -0.62
CA GLU A 154 8.08 6.30 0.08
C GLU A 154 8.72 7.66 -0.25
#